data_AF-A0A0F6YIJ8-F1
#
_entry.id   AF-A0A0F6YIJ8-F1
#
_cell.length_a   1.000
_cell.length_b   1.000
_cell.length_c   1.000
_cell.angle_alpha   90.00
_cell.angle_beta   90.00
_cell.angle_gamma   90.00
#
_symmetry.space_group_name_H-M   'P 1'
#
loop_
_entity.id
_entity.type
_entity.pdbx_description
1 polymer ?
#
loop_
_entity_poly.entity_id
_entity_poly.type
_entity_poly.pdbx_seq_one_letter_code
_entity_poly.pdbx_strand_id
1 'polypeptide(L)'
;MGSIWVASATAHAYGRGIDVADCSGCHSGGRAPMMRFTSTPAMPSPGSTARIRIEIEAVNGSAGGFRIATSGPGSLRTVGEGTRATGEDVIVHSTPRTASGGWVTFEVDYVVPSGTGDVQFTIGGMSANRDGGSRGDGGATIRRSLVWGCAGSTFYGDLDGDGYGAASRGSITACEARDGWSARDDDCDDNDGMAHPGGTEACNRRDDDCDETVDEGTATATLYPDADGDGWGGREGDPVTGCDRPGYGVGNDDCDDRDPGTNPGATEVCGGRDEDCDGRVDERVRPVCGVGMCARASLSCDERDCMPGDPGVETCNAWDDDCDGATDEESDLCPDGQMCDLGLCVGEGTPRRDGGVSRLDGSTTTPPPPVSGGCSIAARASSSVLPWIAALALVVAARRRRR
;
A
#
# COMPACT_ATOMS: atom_id res chain seq x y z
N MET A 1 15.32 -30.57 24.70
CA MET A 1 13.94 -30.08 24.71
C MET A 1 13.90 -28.89 23.77
N GLY A 2 13.05 -28.96 22.75
CA GLY A 2 12.99 -28.01 21.64
C GLY A 2 11.96 -28.54 20.66
N SER A 3 10.69 -28.34 20.99
CA SER A 3 9.55 -28.79 20.20
C SER A 3 9.39 -27.85 19.01
N ILE A 4 9.74 -28.32 17.82
CA ILE A 4 9.41 -27.62 16.57
C ILE A 4 7.97 -28.01 16.20
N TRP A 5 7.06 -27.07 16.40
CA TRP A 5 5.73 -27.11 15.82
C TRP A 5 5.81 -26.52 14.42
N VAL A 6 5.32 -27.24 13.41
CA VAL A 6 4.98 -26.65 12.11
C VAL A 6 3.52 -26.96 11.83
N ALA A 7 2.79 -25.91 11.49
CA ALA A 7 1.37 -25.86 11.28
C ALA A 7 0.88 -26.94 10.29
N SER A 8 -0.30 -27.48 10.62
CA SER A 8 -1.06 -28.41 9.81
C SER A 8 -1.50 -27.74 8.51
N ALA A 9 -0.73 -27.89 7.44
CA ALA A 9 -1.32 -27.92 6.11
C ALA A 9 -2.13 -29.22 6.03
N THR A 10 -3.45 -29.13 6.23
CA THR A 10 -4.38 -30.24 6.04
C THR A 10 -4.20 -30.79 4.63
N ALA A 11 -3.43 -31.87 4.51
CA ALA A 11 -3.32 -32.62 3.27
C ALA A 11 -4.57 -33.46 3.13
N HIS A 12 -5.47 -32.97 2.30
CA HIS A 12 -6.64 -33.67 1.84
C HIS A 12 -6.20 -34.78 0.85
N ALA A 13 -5.73 -35.90 1.38
CA ALA A 13 -5.31 -37.03 0.57
C ALA A 13 -6.54 -37.86 0.17
N TYR A 14 -6.78 -38.14 -1.13
CA TYR A 14 -7.96 -38.88 -1.64
C TYR A 14 -7.61 -40.20 -2.33
N GLY A 15 -8.60 -41.09 -2.41
CA GLY A 15 -8.48 -42.43 -2.97
C GLY A 15 -7.75 -42.49 -4.31
N ARG A 16 -6.71 -43.33 -4.37
CA ARG A 16 -5.81 -43.62 -5.51
C ARG A 16 -4.62 -42.67 -5.73
N GLY A 17 -4.37 -41.73 -4.80
CA GLY A 17 -3.12 -40.98 -4.75
C GLY A 17 -2.91 -40.05 -5.95
N ILE A 18 -3.84 -39.14 -6.23
CA ILE A 18 -3.68 -38.07 -7.22
C ILE A 18 -4.18 -36.76 -6.59
N ASP A 19 -3.49 -35.65 -6.85
CA ASP A 19 -3.94 -34.30 -6.47
C ASP A 19 -5.18 -33.90 -7.28
N VAL A 20 -6.25 -33.49 -6.62
CA VAL A 20 -7.34 -32.71 -7.22
C VAL A 20 -7.43 -31.36 -6.53
N ALA A 21 -7.85 -30.32 -7.26
CA ALA A 21 -7.87 -28.93 -6.82
C ALA A 21 -9.06 -28.57 -5.91
N ASP A 22 -9.94 -29.53 -5.61
CA ASP A 22 -11.16 -29.30 -4.81
C ASP A 22 -11.36 -30.35 -3.72
N CYS A 23 -12.26 -30.07 -2.77
CA CYS A 23 -12.45 -30.90 -1.57
C CYS A 23 -13.24 -32.23 -1.80
N SER A 24 -13.45 -32.64 -3.05
CA SER A 24 -14.30 -33.78 -3.40
C SER A 24 -13.54 -35.11 -3.22
N GLY A 25 -13.47 -35.62 -2.00
CA GLY A 25 -12.86 -36.93 -1.69
C GLY A 25 -12.14 -37.07 -0.35
N CYS A 26 -12.21 -36.04 0.53
CA CYS A 26 -11.47 -35.96 1.80
C CYS A 26 -11.46 -37.19 2.66
N HIS A 27 -10.27 -37.80 2.76
CA HIS A 27 -9.90 -38.54 3.94
C HIS A 27 -9.87 -37.57 5.13
N SER A 28 -10.71 -37.86 6.12
CA SER A 28 -11.00 -36.97 7.24
C SER A 28 -11.36 -37.77 8.49
N GLY A 29 -11.26 -37.13 9.66
CA GLY A 29 -11.62 -37.75 10.94
C GLY A 29 -10.53 -38.62 11.56
N GLY A 30 -9.40 -38.85 10.88
CA GLY A 30 -8.18 -39.42 11.45
C GLY A 30 -7.19 -38.36 11.92
N ARG A 31 -6.20 -38.79 12.69
CA ARG A 31 -5.10 -37.94 13.20
C ARG A 31 -4.06 -37.72 12.10
N ALA A 32 -3.52 -36.51 11.97
CA ALA A 32 -2.44 -36.24 11.03
C ALA A 32 -1.20 -37.10 11.38
N PRO A 33 -0.64 -37.89 10.44
CA PRO A 33 0.55 -38.71 10.72
C PRO A 33 1.81 -37.85 10.79
N MET A 34 2.75 -38.22 11.66
CA MET A 34 4.12 -37.75 11.53
C MET A 34 4.73 -38.30 10.23
N MET A 35 5.52 -37.48 9.54
CA MET A 35 6.23 -37.89 8.32
C MET A 35 7.73 -37.67 8.45
N ARG A 36 8.51 -38.61 7.90
CA ARG A 36 9.97 -38.54 7.81
C ARG A 36 10.42 -38.59 6.37
N PHE A 37 11.46 -37.82 6.09
CA PHE A 37 12.12 -37.73 4.80
C PHE A 37 13.60 -37.93 5.02
N THR A 38 14.19 -38.85 4.26
CA THR A 38 15.63 -39.12 4.31
C THR A 38 16.15 -39.28 2.88
N SER A 39 17.15 -38.50 2.50
CA SER A 39 17.93 -38.72 1.29
C SER A 39 19.18 -39.55 1.61
N THR A 40 19.53 -40.48 0.73
CA THR A 40 20.78 -41.26 0.81
C THR A 40 21.49 -41.20 -0.55
N PRO A 41 22.67 -40.57 -0.63
CA PRO A 41 23.33 -39.79 0.43
C PRO A 41 22.52 -38.53 0.82
N ALA A 42 22.78 -38.01 2.03
CA ALA A 42 22.08 -36.82 2.55
C ALA A 42 22.36 -35.57 1.68
N MET A 43 23.62 -35.43 1.24
CA MET A 43 24.08 -34.43 0.28
C MET A 43 24.63 -35.18 -0.94
N PRO A 44 23.83 -35.40 -1.99
CA PRO A 44 24.28 -36.09 -3.19
C PRO A 44 25.26 -35.25 -4.01
N SER A 45 26.18 -35.92 -4.68
CA SER A 45 27.08 -35.27 -5.62
C SER A 45 26.32 -34.79 -6.86
N PRO A 46 26.75 -33.69 -7.50
CA PRO A 46 26.21 -33.30 -8.81
C PRO A 46 26.23 -34.45 -9.81
N GLY A 47 25.15 -34.63 -10.58
CA GLY A 47 24.99 -35.70 -11.56
C GLY A 47 24.74 -37.10 -10.99
N SER A 48 24.66 -37.26 -9.66
CA SER A 48 24.40 -38.56 -9.02
C SER A 48 22.89 -38.83 -8.85
N THR A 49 22.56 -39.97 -8.27
CA THR A 49 21.18 -40.30 -7.89
C THR A 49 21.09 -40.45 -6.38
N ALA A 50 20.13 -39.78 -5.77
CA ALA A 50 19.82 -39.89 -4.35
C ALA A 50 18.59 -40.78 -4.17
N ARG A 51 18.69 -41.79 -3.28
CA ARG A 51 17.55 -42.57 -2.83
C ARG A 51 16.81 -41.77 -1.76
N ILE A 52 15.58 -41.39 -2.04
CA ILE A 52 14.69 -40.73 -1.09
C ILE A 52 13.80 -41.80 -0.43
N ARG A 53 13.83 -41.84 0.90
CA ARG A 53 12.92 -42.63 1.73
C ARG A 53 11.91 -41.70 2.38
N ILE A 54 10.63 -42.05 2.25
CA ILE A 54 9.49 -41.37 2.85
C ILE A 54 8.82 -42.34 3.81
N GLU A 55 8.68 -41.96 5.08
CA GLU A 55 8.03 -42.78 6.09
C GLU A 55 6.85 -42.02 6.68
N ILE A 56 5.69 -42.67 6.72
CA ILE A 56 4.44 -42.11 7.21
C ILE A 56 4.00 -42.92 8.43
N GLU A 57 3.73 -42.24 9.54
CA GLU A 57 3.32 -42.89 10.78
C GLU A 57 1.94 -43.56 10.63
N ALA A 58 1.83 -44.81 11.03
CA ALA A 58 0.62 -45.62 10.94
C ALA A 58 -0.34 -45.34 12.11
N VAL A 59 -0.76 -44.08 12.27
CA VAL A 59 -1.58 -43.61 13.42
C VAL A 59 -3.07 -43.90 13.31
N ASN A 60 -3.61 -44.06 12.09
CA ASN A 60 -5.04 -44.28 11.86
C ASN A 60 -5.37 -45.71 11.42
N GLY A 61 -4.36 -46.56 11.32
CA GLY A 61 -4.49 -47.92 10.85
C GLY A 61 -3.22 -48.44 10.24
N SER A 62 -3.30 -49.60 9.59
CA SER A 62 -2.13 -50.33 9.11
C SER A 62 -1.75 -50.00 7.67
N ALA A 63 -2.29 -48.93 7.07
CA ALA A 63 -2.03 -48.60 5.68
C ALA A 63 -1.66 -47.15 5.46
N GLY A 64 -1.05 -46.89 4.31
CA GLY A 64 -0.82 -45.54 3.87
C GLY A 64 -0.50 -45.43 2.39
N GLY A 65 -0.56 -44.20 1.92
CA GLY A 65 -0.21 -43.78 0.58
C GLY A 65 0.63 -42.51 0.63
N PHE A 66 1.37 -42.24 -0.42
CA PHE A 66 2.17 -41.03 -0.52
C PHE A 66 2.04 -40.38 -1.89
N ARG A 67 2.40 -39.10 -1.93
CA ARG A 67 2.72 -38.34 -3.11
C ARG A 67 3.97 -37.52 -2.84
N ILE A 68 4.87 -37.44 -3.80
CA ILE A 68 5.98 -36.51 -3.83
C ILE A 68 5.96 -35.76 -5.16
N ALA A 69 6.13 -34.45 -5.07
CA ALA A 69 6.21 -33.56 -6.22
C ALA A 69 7.34 -32.57 -6.07
N THR A 70 7.91 -32.13 -7.19
CA THR A 70 8.83 -30.99 -7.24
C THR A 70 8.54 -30.14 -8.48
N SER A 71 8.96 -28.88 -8.45
CA SER A 71 9.00 -27.97 -9.60
C SER A 71 10.41 -27.43 -9.86
N GLY A 72 11.41 -27.90 -9.09
CA GLY A 72 12.80 -27.51 -9.24
C GLY A 72 13.54 -28.36 -10.28
N PRO A 73 14.85 -28.14 -10.46
CA PRO A 73 15.63 -28.89 -11.44
C PRO A 73 15.74 -30.36 -11.02
N GLY A 74 16.16 -31.23 -11.94
CA GLY A 74 16.33 -32.67 -11.68
C GLY A 74 15.13 -33.49 -12.15
N SER A 75 15.02 -34.73 -11.70
CA SER A 75 13.86 -35.58 -12.04
C SER A 75 13.62 -36.65 -10.99
N LEU A 76 12.35 -36.98 -10.74
CA LEU A 76 11.94 -38.07 -9.88
C LEU A 76 11.82 -39.38 -10.69
N ARG A 77 12.25 -40.50 -10.10
CA ARG A 77 12.17 -41.84 -10.68
C ARG A 77 11.55 -42.83 -9.69
N THR A 78 10.64 -43.66 -10.18
CA THR A 78 10.01 -44.72 -9.39
C THR A 78 11.02 -45.79 -9.01
N VAL A 79 10.89 -46.31 -7.78
CA VAL A 79 11.73 -47.41 -7.27
C VAL A 79 10.84 -48.57 -6.85
N GLY A 80 11.16 -49.76 -7.36
CA GLY A 80 10.49 -51.01 -7.01
C GLY A 80 8.98 -51.01 -7.31
N GLU A 81 8.28 -52.01 -6.75
CA GLU A 81 6.83 -52.11 -6.87
C GLU A 81 6.11 -51.19 -5.88
N GLY A 82 4.92 -50.69 -6.21
CA GLY A 82 4.12 -49.87 -5.28
C GLY A 82 4.25 -48.35 -5.46
N THR A 83 5.08 -47.88 -6.39
CA THR A 83 5.15 -46.47 -6.83
C THR A 83 4.77 -46.35 -8.31
N ARG A 84 4.20 -45.22 -8.71
CA ARG A 84 3.93 -44.89 -10.12
C ARG A 84 4.16 -43.41 -10.37
N ALA A 85 4.70 -43.09 -11.54
CA ALA A 85 4.78 -41.71 -12.00
C ALA A 85 3.42 -41.27 -12.56
N THR A 86 3.01 -40.04 -12.28
CA THR A 86 1.80 -39.41 -12.85
C THR A 86 2.12 -38.16 -13.69
N GLY A 87 3.40 -37.83 -13.79
CA GLY A 87 4.00 -36.74 -14.56
C GLY A 87 5.52 -36.84 -14.46
N GLU A 88 6.27 -35.92 -15.07
CA GLU A 88 7.74 -35.92 -15.01
C GLU A 88 8.26 -35.69 -13.57
N ASP A 89 7.58 -34.84 -12.81
CA ASP A 89 8.01 -34.44 -11.46
C ASP A 89 7.01 -34.81 -10.36
N VAL A 90 6.16 -35.81 -10.60
CA VAL A 90 5.19 -36.30 -9.61
C VAL A 90 5.19 -37.81 -9.55
N ILE A 91 5.49 -38.35 -8.36
CA ILE A 91 5.37 -39.77 -8.05
C ILE A 91 4.36 -39.96 -6.93
N VAL A 92 3.54 -40.99 -7.10
CA VAL A 92 2.50 -41.37 -6.14
C VAL A 92 2.58 -42.87 -5.87
N HIS A 93 1.87 -43.34 -4.86
CA HIS A 93 1.72 -44.77 -4.65
C HIS A 93 0.86 -45.41 -5.77
N SER A 94 1.20 -46.63 -6.20
CA SER A 94 0.34 -47.40 -7.12
C SER A 94 -0.72 -48.22 -6.38
N THR A 95 -0.39 -48.69 -5.18
CA THR A 95 -1.29 -49.33 -4.21
C THR A 95 -0.93 -48.89 -2.79
N PRO A 96 -1.90 -48.80 -1.86
CA PRO A 96 -1.57 -48.49 -0.47
C PRO A 96 -0.64 -49.56 0.13
N ARG A 97 0.43 -49.14 0.81
CA ARG A 97 1.37 -50.06 1.47
C ARG A 97 0.92 -50.37 2.90
N THR A 98 1.25 -51.57 3.37
CA THR A 98 1.05 -51.95 4.78
C THR A 98 2.15 -51.36 5.63
N ALA A 99 1.80 -50.88 6.81
CA ALA A 99 2.74 -50.45 7.81
C ALA A 99 3.57 -51.63 8.34
N SER A 100 4.86 -51.40 8.57
CA SER A 100 5.76 -52.31 9.27
C SER A 100 6.50 -51.52 10.35
N GLY A 101 6.53 -52.03 11.58
CA GLY A 101 7.13 -51.31 12.71
C GLY A 101 6.49 -49.95 13.01
N GLY A 102 5.20 -49.77 12.69
CA GLY A 102 4.47 -48.51 12.88
C GLY A 102 4.64 -47.48 11.75
N TRP A 103 5.34 -47.83 10.67
CA TRP A 103 5.61 -46.93 9.56
C TRP A 103 5.20 -47.52 8.22
N VAL A 104 4.60 -46.69 7.37
CA VAL A 104 4.39 -46.98 5.95
C VAL A 104 5.53 -46.32 5.18
N THR A 105 6.37 -47.14 4.55
CA THR A 105 7.59 -46.66 3.90
C THR A 105 7.48 -46.73 2.39
N PHE A 106 7.87 -45.65 1.72
CA PHE A 106 8.04 -45.57 0.27
C PHE A 106 9.44 -45.11 -0.08
N GLU A 107 9.91 -45.50 -1.26
CA GLU A 107 11.21 -45.11 -1.78
C GLU A 107 11.05 -44.62 -3.21
N VAL A 108 11.76 -43.54 -3.54
CA VAL A 108 11.89 -43.00 -4.90
C VAL A 108 13.35 -42.60 -5.13
N ASP A 109 13.77 -42.57 -6.38
CA ASP A 109 15.09 -42.05 -6.75
C ASP A 109 14.91 -40.61 -7.25
N TYR A 110 15.83 -39.73 -6.89
CA TYR A 110 15.93 -38.39 -7.45
C TYR A 110 17.26 -38.24 -8.17
N VAL A 111 17.18 -37.90 -9.46
CA VAL A 111 18.35 -37.69 -10.30
C VAL A 111 18.78 -36.24 -10.18
N VAL A 112 19.97 -36.06 -9.63
CA VAL A 112 20.56 -34.76 -9.36
C VAL A 112 21.16 -34.19 -10.64
N PRO A 113 20.83 -32.95 -11.02
CA PRO A 113 21.47 -32.25 -12.13
C PRO A 113 22.99 -32.16 -11.99
N SER A 114 23.68 -31.94 -13.10
CA SER A 114 25.07 -31.49 -13.06
C SER A 114 25.17 -30.06 -12.51
N GLY A 115 26.28 -29.71 -11.87
CA GLY A 115 26.48 -28.40 -11.26
C GLY A 115 25.93 -28.31 -9.84
N THR A 116 26.09 -27.15 -9.20
CA THR A 116 25.57 -26.86 -7.85
C THR A 116 24.11 -26.46 -7.92
N GLY A 117 23.31 -26.84 -6.92
CA GLY A 117 21.91 -26.45 -6.86
C GLY A 117 21.15 -27.07 -5.70
N ASP A 118 19.86 -26.80 -5.69
CA ASP A 118 18.94 -27.33 -4.69
C ASP A 118 17.53 -27.51 -5.27
N VAL A 119 16.72 -28.30 -4.57
CA VAL A 119 15.34 -28.60 -4.94
C VAL A 119 14.45 -28.65 -3.71
N GLN A 120 13.22 -28.17 -3.84
CA GLN A 120 12.17 -28.34 -2.83
C GLN A 120 11.18 -29.42 -3.28
N PHE A 121 10.88 -30.34 -2.36
CA PHE A 121 9.84 -31.35 -2.52
C PHE A 121 8.61 -30.97 -1.71
N THR A 122 7.43 -31.09 -2.31
CA THR A 122 6.15 -31.15 -1.60
C THR A 122 5.74 -32.61 -1.47
N ILE A 123 5.62 -33.09 -0.23
CA ILE A 123 5.37 -34.50 0.07
C ILE A 123 4.07 -34.59 0.86
N GLY A 124 3.09 -35.29 0.32
CA GLY A 124 1.85 -35.66 1.00
C GLY A 124 1.92 -37.12 1.46
N GLY A 125 1.47 -37.39 2.68
CA GLY A 125 1.36 -38.73 3.22
C GLY A 125 0.02 -38.96 3.90
N MET A 126 -0.52 -40.17 3.74
CA MET A 126 -1.79 -40.60 4.31
C MET A 126 -1.57 -41.80 5.22
N SER A 127 -2.21 -41.76 6.40
CA SER A 127 -2.38 -42.90 7.30
C SER A 127 -3.85 -43.32 7.29
N ALA A 128 -4.11 -44.58 6.96
CA ALA A 128 -5.44 -45.08 6.63
C ALA A 128 -5.83 -46.38 7.37
N ASN A 129 -7.12 -46.51 7.67
CA ASN A 129 -7.72 -47.60 8.44
C ASN A 129 -8.08 -48.86 7.61
N ARG A 130 -7.98 -48.78 6.27
CA ARG A 130 -8.32 -49.84 5.29
C ARG A 130 -9.79 -50.25 5.21
N ASP A 131 -10.72 -49.43 5.67
CA ASP A 131 -12.15 -49.74 5.53
C ASP A 131 -12.71 -49.50 4.11
N GLY A 132 -11.88 -48.91 3.22
CA GLY A 132 -12.24 -48.59 1.83
C GLY A 132 -13.04 -47.29 1.69
N GLY A 133 -13.33 -46.60 2.80
CA GLY A 133 -13.91 -45.28 2.86
C GLY A 133 -12.87 -44.19 3.09
N SER A 134 -13.37 -42.98 3.35
CA SER A 134 -12.56 -41.77 3.59
C SER A 134 -12.72 -41.24 5.02
N ARG A 135 -13.32 -42.00 5.93
CA ARG A 135 -13.53 -41.58 7.32
C ARG A 135 -12.56 -42.31 8.24
N GLY A 136 -12.03 -41.60 9.23
CA GLY A 136 -11.05 -42.14 10.18
C GLY A 136 -9.62 -42.12 9.64
N ASP A 137 -9.41 -41.56 8.45
CA ASP A 137 -8.11 -41.43 7.81
C ASP A 137 -7.55 -40.02 8.00
N GLY A 138 -6.23 -39.90 8.00
CA GLY A 138 -5.54 -38.64 8.27
C GLY A 138 -4.35 -38.42 7.34
N GLY A 139 -4.26 -37.22 6.80
CA GLY A 139 -3.19 -36.79 5.90
C GLY A 139 -2.32 -35.70 6.52
N ALA A 140 -1.08 -35.62 6.04
CA ALA A 140 -0.15 -34.54 6.35
C ALA A 140 0.66 -34.17 5.09
N THR A 141 1.07 -32.90 4.99
CA THR A 141 1.99 -32.42 3.95
C THR A 141 3.23 -31.85 4.63
N ILE A 142 4.41 -32.19 4.11
CA ILE A 142 5.68 -31.54 4.47
C ILE A 142 6.37 -30.99 3.23
N ARG A 143 7.13 -29.92 3.40
CA ARG A 143 8.10 -29.42 2.41
C ARG A 143 9.51 -29.78 2.86
N ARG A 144 10.34 -30.31 1.96
CA ARG A 144 11.72 -30.69 2.27
C ARG A 144 12.67 -30.27 1.17
N SER A 145 13.81 -29.74 1.56
CA SER A 145 14.85 -29.27 0.65
C SER A 145 15.94 -30.33 0.51
N LEU A 146 16.55 -30.42 -0.67
CA LEU A 146 17.75 -31.20 -0.91
C LEU A 146 18.74 -30.34 -1.68
N VAL A 147 19.95 -30.21 -1.16
CA VAL A 147 21.05 -29.42 -1.74
C VAL A 147 22.16 -30.33 -2.26
N TRP A 148 22.88 -29.89 -3.29
CA TRP A 148 24.04 -30.58 -3.84
C TRP A 148 25.10 -29.58 -4.34
N GLY A 149 26.37 -29.94 -4.21
CA GLY A 149 27.48 -29.09 -4.65
C GLY A 149 27.65 -27.79 -3.85
N CYS A 150 26.93 -27.63 -2.73
CA CYS A 150 27.06 -26.53 -1.77
C CYS A 150 26.77 -27.05 -0.35
N ALA A 151 27.08 -26.24 0.67
CA ALA A 151 26.74 -26.58 2.06
C ALA A 151 25.25 -26.39 2.38
N GLY A 152 24.57 -25.52 1.62
CA GLY A 152 23.21 -25.07 1.89
C GLY A 152 23.15 -24.06 3.03
N SER A 153 22.36 -23.01 2.84
CA SER A 153 21.99 -22.05 3.88
C SER A 153 20.48 -22.07 4.09
N THR A 154 20.03 -21.74 5.29
CA THR A 154 18.61 -21.53 5.57
C THR A 154 18.20 -20.16 5.08
N PHE A 155 17.06 -20.09 4.40
CA PHE A 155 16.41 -18.83 4.01
C PHE A 155 14.96 -18.86 4.50
N TYR A 156 14.44 -17.68 4.81
CA TYR A 156 13.13 -17.44 5.41
C TYR A 156 12.25 -16.69 4.42
N GLY A 157 10.94 -16.92 4.45
CA GLY A 157 10.02 -16.22 3.56
C GLY A 157 10.10 -14.71 3.81
N ASP A 158 10.23 -13.96 2.71
CA ASP A 158 10.32 -12.50 2.65
C ASP A 158 9.17 -12.06 1.70
N LEU A 159 8.04 -11.65 2.26
CA LEU A 159 6.80 -11.45 1.50
C LEU A 159 6.67 -10.04 0.90
N ASP A 160 7.16 -9.02 1.60
CA ASP A 160 7.13 -7.62 1.14
C ASP A 160 8.39 -7.20 0.36
N GLY A 161 9.46 -7.98 0.42
CA GLY A 161 10.66 -7.82 -0.39
C GLY A 161 11.65 -6.79 0.13
N ASP A 162 11.65 -6.50 1.43
CA ASP A 162 12.60 -5.56 2.04
C ASP A 162 13.99 -6.18 2.33
N GLY A 163 14.11 -7.50 2.18
CA GLY A 163 15.35 -8.25 2.38
C GLY A 163 15.52 -8.78 3.81
N TYR A 164 14.53 -8.65 4.67
CA TYR A 164 14.33 -9.38 5.89
C TYR A 164 13.23 -10.42 5.68
N GLY A 165 13.16 -11.41 6.55
CA GLY A 165 12.14 -12.43 6.42
C GLY A 165 11.77 -12.97 7.79
N ALA A 166 10.75 -13.81 7.83
CA ALA A 166 10.21 -14.29 9.10
C ALA A 166 10.17 -15.82 9.17
N ALA A 167 10.68 -16.40 10.26
CA ALA A 167 10.61 -17.84 10.50
C ALA A 167 9.17 -18.37 10.60
N SER A 168 8.22 -17.50 10.99
CA SER A 168 6.79 -17.78 11.03
C SER A 168 6.20 -18.10 9.64
N ARG A 169 6.85 -17.65 8.57
CA ARG A 169 6.49 -17.90 7.16
C ARG A 169 7.08 -19.18 6.60
N GLY A 170 7.87 -19.87 7.41
CA GLY A 170 8.59 -21.08 7.05
C GLY A 170 9.97 -20.77 6.46
N SER A 171 10.74 -21.84 6.26
CA SER A 171 12.10 -21.74 5.77
C SER A 171 12.41 -22.82 4.72
N ILE A 172 13.41 -22.53 3.89
CA ILE A 172 14.01 -23.46 2.94
C ILE A 172 15.50 -23.59 3.21
N THR A 173 16.10 -24.62 2.63
CA THR A 173 17.55 -24.76 2.59
C THR A 173 17.94 -24.74 1.12
N ALA A 174 18.72 -23.75 0.71
CA ALA A 174 19.11 -23.54 -0.67
C ALA A 174 20.61 -23.18 -0.76
N CYS A 175 21.19 -23.23 -1.95
CA CYS A 175 22.59 -22.80 -2.11
C CYS A 175 22.76 -21.29 -2.08
N GLU A 176 21.75 -20.56 -2.55
CA GLU A 176 21.75 -19.10 -2.67
C GLU A 176 20.34 -18.56 -2.37
N ALA A 177 20.26 -17.29 -2.00
CA ALA A 177 18.98 -16.59 -1.79
C ALA A 177 18.19 -16.54 -3.11
N ARG A 178 16.86 -16.44 -3.00
CA ARG A 178 15.94 -16.38 -4.13
C ARG A 178 14.95 -15.25 -3.88
N ASP A 179 14.34 -14.73 -4.95
CA ASP A 179 13.27 -13.74 -4.81
C ASP A 179 12.17 -14.27 -3.87
N GLY A 180 11.78 -13.44 -2.90
CA GLY A 180 10.84 -13.80 -1.84
C GLY A 180 11.44 -14.65 -0.70
N TRP A 181 12.77 -14.71 -0.60
CA TRP A 181 13.47 -15.40 0.49
C TRP A 181 14.67 -14.59 1.00
N SER A 182 14.71 -14.32 2.31
CA SER A 182 15.83 -13.66 2.98
C SER A 182 16.71 -14.63 3.77
N ALA A 183 17.99 -14.28 3.94
CA ALA A 183 18.89 -14.98 4.85
C ALA A 183 18.69 -14.56 6.33
N ARG A 184 17.88 -13.54 6.57
CA ARG A 184 17.57 -12.96 7.88
C ARG A 184 16.18 -13.41 8.32
N ASP A 185 15.99 -13.62 9.62
CA ASP A 185 14.73 -14.09 10.24
C ASP A 185 14.15 -13.16 11.31
N ASP A 186 14.60 -11.92 11.33
CA ASP A 186 14.33 -10.89 12.33
C ASP A 186 13.31 -9.83 11.88
N ASP A 187 12.51 -10.13 10.85
CA ASP A 187 11.38 -9.29 10.44
C ASP A 187 10.19 -9.41 11.42
N CYS A 188 9.73 -8.27 11.94
CA CYS A 188 8.61 -8.20 12.88
C CYS A 188 7.22 -8.06 12.19
N ASP A 189 7.13 -7.54 10.96
CA ASP A 189 5.90 -7.53 10.14
C ASP A 189 6.22 -7.73 8.65
N ASP A 190 6.43 -8.99 8.26
CA ASP A 190 6.61 -9.50 6.90
C ASP A 190 5.36 -9.30 5.98
N ASN A 191 4.60 -8.22 6.15
CA ASN A 191 3.68 -7.71 5.14
C ASN A 191 3.90 -6.21 4.88
N ASP A 192 4.85 -5.58 5.57
CA ASP A 192 5.15 -4.16 5.53
C ASP A 192 6.66 -3.95 5.41
N GLY A 193 7.13 -3.69 4.19
CA GLY A 193 8.57 -3.53 3.92
C GLY A 193 9.20 -2.25 4.48
N MET A 194 8.50 -1.53 5.38
CA MET A 194 9.06 -0.48 6.22
C MET A 194 9.33 -0.98 7.65
N ALA A 195 8.78 -2.13 8.05
CA ALA A 195 8.82 -2.68 9.39
C ALA A 195 9.88 -3.79 9.51
N HIS A 196 11.14 -3.38 9.69
CA HIS A 196 12.28 -4.30 9.68
C HIS A 196 13.43 -3.81 10.55
N PRO A 197 14.38 -4.67 10.97
CA PRO A 197 15.55 -4.26 11.75
C PRO A 197 16.28 -3.04 11.18
N GLY A 198 16.27 -1.94 11.95
CA GLY A 198 16.86 -0.66 11.57
C GLY A 198 16.05 0.15 10.54
N GLY A 199 14.75 -0.12 10.46
CA GLY A 199 13.74 0.73 9.81
C GLY A 199 13.72 2.14 10.37
N THR A 200 12.96 3.03 9.74
CA THR A 200 12.77 4.39 10.25
C THR A 200 11.42 4.47 10.92
N GLU A 201 11.43 4.68 12.24
CA GLU A 201 10.22 4.92 13.01
C GLU A 201 9.37 6.05 12.42
N ALA A 202 8.13 5.71 12.07
CA ALA A 202 7.08 6.65 11.83
C ALA A 202 6.16 6.67 13.04
N CYS A 203 5.63 7.84 13.38
CA CYS A 203 4.65 7.92 14.46
C CYS A 203 3.31 7.29 14.02
N ASN A 204 3.18 5.98 14.21
CA ASN A 204 2.10 5.16 13.68
C ASN A 204 1.63 4.08 14.68
N ARG A 205 2.20 4.05 15.89
CA ARG A 205 1.97 3.08 16.97
C ARG A 205 2.41 1.65 16.61
N ARG A 206 3.39 1.52 15.73
CA ARG A 206 4.04 0.27 15.35
C ARG A 206 5.53 0.38 15.67
N ASP A 207 6.13 -0.77 15.78
CA ASP A 207 7.58 -0.94 15.86
C ASP A 207 8.04 -1.14 14.42
N ASP A 208 8.49 -0.06 13.77
CA ASP A 208 8.89 -0.06 12.37
C ASP A 208 10.38 -0.46 12.23
N ASP A 209 11.17 -0.37 13.29
CA ASP A 209 12.58 -0.74 13.29
C ASP A 209 12.90 -2.09 13.95
N CYS A 210 11.87 -2.78 14.46
CA CYS A 210 11.88 -4.08 15.12
C CYS A 210 12.79 -4.14 16.36
N ASP A 211 12.92 -3.06 17.13
CA ASP A 211 13.73 -2.99 18.34
C ASP A 211 12.97 -3.27 19.66
N GLU A 212 11.69 -3.63 19.55
CA GLU A 212 10.73 -3.85 20.64
C GLU A 212 10.27 -2.56 21.35
N THR A 213 10.66 -1.39 20.84
CA THR A 213 10.08 -0.10 21.20
C THR A 213 9.17 0.41 20.07
N VAL A 214 8.35 1.41 20.39
CA VAL A 214 7.28 1.87 19.49
C VAL A 214 7.38 3.38 19.42
N ASP A 215 7.47 3.89 18.20
CA ASP A 215 7.55 5.30 17.85
C ASP A 215 8.73 6.04 18.52
N GLU A 216 9.83 5.37 18.86
CA GLU A 216 11.02 6.00 19.43
C GLU A 216 11.77 6.84 18.40
N GLY A 217 12.49 7.86 18.86
CA GLY A 217 13.19 8.78 17.95
C GLY A 217 12.29 9.63 17.04
N THR A 218 10.96 9.46 17.08
CA THR A 218 10.01 10.28 16.34
C THR A 218 9.90 11.70 16.88
N ALA A 219 9.46 12.63 16.03
CA ALA A 219 9.17 13.98 16.46
C ALA A 219 7.96 13.97 17.40
N THR A 220 8.18 14.35 18.66
CA THR A 220 7.11 14.47 19.66
C THR A 220 6.56 15.89 19.71
N ALA A 221 5.26 15.99 19.98
CA ALA A 221 4.56 17.23 20.28
C ALA A 221 4.04 17.20 21.72
N THR A 222 3.67 18.37 22.22
CA THR A 222 2.80 18.46 23.39
C THR A 222 1.38 18.23 22.91
N LEU A 223 0.75 17.18 23.40
CA LEU A 223 -0.62 16.79 23.08
C LEU A 223 -1.51 17.12 24.28
N TYR A 224 -2.74 17.57 24.02
CA TYR A 224 -3.72 17.95 25.03
C TYR A 224 -4.94 17.03 24.92
N PRO A 225 -5.69 16.79 26.01
CA PRO A 225 -6.88 15.93 25.95
C PRO A 225 -7.83 16.38 24.84
N ASP A 226 -8.35 15.40 24.09
CA ASP A 226 -9.27 15.59 22.96
C ASP A 226 -10.48 14.69 23.24
N ALA A 227 -11.57 15.31 23.70
CA ALA A 227 -12.74 14.62 24.23
C ALA A 227 -13.79 14.29 23.17
N ASP A 228 -13.76 14.93 22.00
CA ASP A 228 -14.66 14.64 20.88
C ASP A 228 -13.99 13.90 19.71
N GLY A 229 -12.67 13.83 19.69
CA GLY A 229 -11.86 13.03 18.79
C GLY A 229 -11.62 13.66 17.42
N ASP A 230 -11.61 14.98 17.32
CA ASP A 230 -11.36 15.69 16.06
C ASP A 230 -9.88 15.94 15.74
N GLY A 231 -8.99 15.64 16.69
CA GLY A 231 -7.54 15.77 16.57
C GLY A 231 -6.97 17.09 17.11
N TRP A 232 -7.81 18.00 17.61
CA TRP A 232 -7.39 19.20 18.33
C TRP A 232 -7.59 19.02 19.83
N GLY A 233 -6.66 19.57 20.60
CA GLY A 233 -6.68 19.42 22.03
C GLY A 233 -7.42 20.55 22.73
N GLY A 234 -8.27 20.20 23.68
CA GLY A 234 -8.95 21.10 24.57
C GLY A 234 -8.02 21.77 25.59
N ARG A 235 -8.46 22.91 26.12
CA ARG A 235 -7.73 23.66 27.16
C ARG A 235 -7.76 23.04 28.55
N GLU A 236 -8.52 21.96 28.76
CA GLU A 236 -8.72 21.32 30.06
C GLU A 236 -7.95 20.01 30.20
N GLY A 237 -7.33 19.81 31.36
CA GLY A 237 -6.58 18.59 31.68
C GLY A 237 -5.06 18.72 31.52
N ASP A 238 -4.35 17.64 31.84
CA ASP A 238 -2.89 17.63 31.85
C ASP A 238 -2.37 17.22 30.45
N PRO A 239 -1.51 18.05 29.81
CA PRO A 239 -0.90 17.68 28.55
C PRO A 239 0.12 16.57 28.72
N VAL A 240 0.38 15.85 27.64
CA VAL A 240 1.40 14.79 27.57
C VAL A 240 2.38 15.08 26.44
N THR A 241 3.57 14.51 26.53
CA THR A 241 4.53 14.52 25.41
C THR A 241 4.47 13.18 24.70
N GLY A 242 4.29 13.22 23.38
CA GLY A 242 4.24 12.04 22.53
C GLY A 242 4.09 12.46 21.08
N CYS A 243 4.17 11.53 20.15
CA CYS A 243 3.92 11.82 18.75
C CYS A 243 2.47 11.46 18.37
N ASP A 244 1.89 10.44 19.01
CA ASP A 244 0.50 10.02 18.84
C ASP A 244 -0.03 9.38 20.14
N ARG A 245 -1.20 9.82 20.62
CA ARG A 245 -1.80 9.34 21.87
C ARG A 245 -3.33 9.32 21.74
N PRO A 246 -3.99 8.16 21.86
CA PRO A 246 -5.45 8.10 21.81
C PRO A 246 -6.11 8.99 22.88
N GLY A 247 -7.10 9.79 22.46
CA GLY A 247 -7.81 10.74 23.31
C GLY A 247 -7.02 12.04 23.57
N TYR A 248 -6.02 12.33 22.75
CA TYR A 248 -5.26 13.57 22.79
C TYR A 248 -5.05 14.12 21.37
N GLY A 249 -5.18 15.43 21.23
CA GLY A 249 -5.02 16.19 19.99
C GLY A 249 -3.87 17.20 20.07
N VAL A 250 -3.63 17.89 18.96
CA VAL A 250 -2.60 18.94 18.85
C VAL A 250 -3.15 20.30 19.28
N GLY A 251 -2.28 21.13 19.86
CA GLY A 251 -2.66 22.45 20.35
C GLY A 251 -3.59 22.40 21.55
N ASN A 252 -3.84 23.57 22.14
CA ASN A 252 -4.73 23.74 23.31
C ASN A 252 -5.86 24.72 23.01
N ASP A 253 -6.16 24.91 21.73
CA ASP A 253 -6.93 26.01 21.19
C ASP A 253 -8.28 25.54 20.62
N ASP A 254 -8.66 24.28 20.88
CA ASP A 254 -10.04 23.84 20.70
C ASP A 254 -10.95 24.57 21.71
N CYS A 255 -11.87 25.34 21.14
CA CYS A 255 -12.79 26.20 21.87
C CYS A 255 -14.08 25.48 22.32
N ASP A 256 -14.43 24.31 21.77
CA ASP A 256 -15.53 23.45 22.20
C ASP A 256 -15.19 21.96 22.03
N ASP A 257 -14.40 21.42 22.97
CA ASP A 257 -13.91 20.04 23.14
C ASP A 257 -15.04 19.00 23.43
N ARG A 258 -16.20 19.18 22.79
CA ARG A 258 -17.39 18.33 22.82
C ARG A 258 -18.09 18.30 21.46
N ASP A 259 -17.65 19.12 20.51
CA ASP A 259 -18.21 19.25 19.18
C ASP A 259 -17.09 19.16 18.13
N PRO A 260 -16.92 18.02 17.45
CA PRO A 260 -15.82 17.78 16.53
C PRO A 260 -15.88 18.63 15.25
N GLY A 261 -16.91 19.47 15.12
CA GLY A 261 -17.02 20.48 14.07
C GLY A 261 -16.49 21.87 14.46
N THR A 262 -16.01 22.05 15.70
CA THR A 262 -15.56 23.34 16.24
C THR A 262 -14.10 23.22 16.69
N ASN A 263 -13.16 23.60 15.83
CA ASN A 263 -11.72 23.50 16.10
C ASN A 263 -10.90 24.40 15.16
N PRO A 264 -9.61 24.67 15.44
CA PRO A 264 -8.75 25.52 14.60
C PRO A 264 -8.62 25.16 13.11
N GLY A 265 -9.04 23.95 12.71
CA GLY A 265 -9.06 23.49 11.32
C GLY A 265 -10.46 23.46 10.69
N ALA A 266 -11.51 23.81 11.44
CA ALA A 266 -12.87 23.78 10.97
C ALA A 266 -13.12 24.86 9.91
N THR A 267 -14.19 24.66 9.13
CA THR A 267 -14.65 25.67 8.18
C THR A 267 -15.79 26.44 8.83
N GLU A 268 -15.64 27.76 8.90
CA GLU A 268 -16.70 28.67 9.34
C GLU A 268 -18.03 28.40 8.63
N VAL A 269 -19.12 28.43 9.40
CA VAL A 269 -20.49 28.32 8.90
C VAL A 269 -21.30 29.44 9.53
N CYS A 270 -22.17 30.07 8.73
CA CYS A 270 -23.02 31.11 9.27
C CYS A 270 -24.09 30.51 10.22
N GLY A 271 -23.77 30.46 11.51
CA GLY A 271 -24.51 29.79 12.57
C GLY A 271 -24.49 30.53 13.91
N GLY A 272 -23.78 31.65 14.01
CA GLY A 272 -23.58 32.41 15.23
C GLY A 272 -22.58 31.78 16.19
N ARG A 273 -21.69 30.92 15.68
CA ARG A 273 -20.59 30.30 16.42
C ARG A 273 -19.26 30.62 15.73
N ASP A 274 -18.19 30.41 16.48
CA ASP A 274 -16.80 30.50 16.03
C ASP A 274 -16.39 29.05 15.83
N GLU A 275 -16.54 28.51 14.61
CA GLU A 275 -16.22 27.11 14.34
C GLU A 275 -14.72 26.92 14.21
N ASP A 276 -13.99 27.89 13.66
CA ASP A 276 -12.54 27.79 13.46
C ASP A 276 -11.68 28.28 14.65
N CYS A 277 -12.33 28.64 15.76
CA CYS A 277 -11.73 29.07 17.01
C CYS A 277 -10.74 30.26 16.85
N ASP A 278 -10.89 31.12 15.84
CA ASP A 278 -10.01 32.28 15.63
C ASP A 278 -10.37 33.50 16.51
N GLY A 279 -11.48 33.41 17.25
CA GLY A 279 -12.03 34.46 18.10
C GLY A 279 -13.02 35.40 17.39
N ARG A 280 -13.41 35.10 16.15
CA ARG A 280 -14.45 35.80 15.38
C ARG A 280 -15.60 34.84 15.11
N VAL A 281 -16.75 35.41 14.79
CA VAL A 281 -17.99 34.66 14.64
C VAL A 281 -18.56 34.96 13.26
N ASP A 282 -18.74 33.90 12.47
CA ASP A 282 -19.27 33.92 11.10
C ASP A 282 -18.48 34.84 10.14
N GLU A 283 -17.18 35.02 10.32
CA GLU A 283 -16.40 35.84 9.40
C GLU A 283 -16.29 35.18 8.03
N ARG A 284 -16.30 36.02 6.98
CA ARG A 284 -16.22 35.60 5.57
C ARG A 284 -17.37 34.72 5.06
N VAL A 285 -18.30 34.30 5.92
CA VAL A 285 -19.48 33.50 5.56
C VAL A 285 -20.81 34.26 5.68
N ARG A 286 -20.80 35.45 6.29
CA ARG A 286 -21.97 36.35 6.32
C ARG A 286 -22.40 36.74 4.90
N PRO A 287 -23.72 36.83 4.63
CA PRO A 287 -24.22 37.30 3.34
C PRO A 287 -23.66 38.66 2.97
N VAL A 288 -23.36 38.86 1.68
CA VAL A 288 -22.94 40.15 1.13
C VAL A 288 -24.05 40.70 0.23
N CYS A 289 -24.38 41.98 0.38
CA CYS A 289 -25.38 42.68 -0.42
C CYS A 289 -24.82 44.01 -0.91
N GLY A 290 -25.51 44.60 -1.90
CA GLY A 290 -25.04 45.80 -2.60
C GLY A 290 -24.21 45.46 -3.82
N VAL A 291 -24.06 46.44 -4.70
CA VAL A 291 -23.26 46.36 -5.93
C VAL A 291 -22.11 47.35 -5.80
N GLY A 292 -21.00 47.09 -6.49
CA GLY A 292 -19.88 48.02 -6.52
C GLY A 292 -19.32 48.38 -5.13
N MET A 293 -19.11 49.67 -4.93
CA MET A 293 -18.63 50.27 -3.67
C MET A 293 -19.64 50.20 -2.53
N CYS A 294 -20.90 49.90 -2.82
CA CYS A 294 -21.93 49.70 -1.81
C CYS A 294 -21.97 48.27 -1.27
N ALA A 295 -21.13 47.35 -1.77
CA ALA A 295 -21.08 45.99 -1.25
C ALA A 295 -20.72 46.01 0.26
N ARG A 296 -21.57 45.41 1.10
CA ARG A 296 -21.38 45.27 2.54
C ARG A 296 -21.68 43.84 2.96
N ALA A 297 -20.91 43.33 3.93
CA ALA A 297 -21.28 42.11 4.62
C ALA A 297 -22.38 42.40 5.64
N SER A 298 -23.34 41.49 5.77
CA SER A 298 -24.39 41.54 6.78
C SER A 298 -23.80 41.53 8.19
N LEU A 299 -24.51 42.13 9.14
CA LEU A 299 -24.15 42.06 10.55
C LEU A 299 -24.55 40.72 11.20
N SER A 300 -25.38 39.93 10.52
CA SER A 300 -25.86 38.62 10.95
C SER A 300 -25.86 37.62 9.78
N CYS A 301 -26.28 36.39 10.05
CA CYS A 301 -26.50 35.37 9.03
C CYS A 301 -27.83 35.50 8.27
N ASP A 302 -28.67 36.48 8.61
CA ASP A 302 -29.88 36.78 7.85
C ASP A 302 -29.55 37.78 6.72
N GLU A 303 -29.87 37.41 5.49
CA GLU A 303 -29.74 38.29 4.32
C GLU A 303 -30.56 39.59 4.50
N ARG A 304 -31.64 39.56 5.27
CA ARG A 304 -32.50 40.73 5.54
C ARG A 304 -31.81 41.80 6.38
N ASP A 305 -30.80 41.43 7.15
CA ASP A 305 -30.03 42.36 7.98
C ASP A 305 -28.90 43.03 7.18
N CYS A 306 -28.69 42.60 5.94
CA CYS A 306 -27.71 43.20 5.07
C CYS A 306 -28.22 44.53 4.50
N MET A 307 -27.58 45.62 4.90
CA MET A 307 -27.83 46.95 4.36
C MET A 307 -26.67 47.33 3.42
N PRO A 308 -26.91 47.46 2.11
CA PRO A 308 -25.93 48.03 1.19
C PRO A 308 -25.47 49.41 1.64
N GLY A 309 -24.26 49.80 1.25
CA GLY A 309 -23.80 51.17 1.39
C GLY A 309 -24.71 52.15 0.62
N ASP A 310 -24.70 53.41 1.05
CA ASP A 310 -25.39 54.47 0.32
C ASP A 310 -24.66 54.73 -1.02
N PRO A 311 -25.40 54.86 -2.15
CA PRO A 311 -24.87 55.32 -3.42
C PRO A 311 -24.07 56.63 -3.30
N GLY A 312 -22.85 56.60 -3.81
CA GLY A 312 -22.01 57.76 -3.99
C GLY A 312 -22.37 58.55 -5.26
N VAL A 313 -21.52 59.51 -5.59
CA VAL A 313 -21.51 60.15 -6.91
C VAL A 313 -20.42 59.47 -7.71
N GLU A 314 -20.76 59.04 -8.93
CA GLU A 314 -19.81 58.46 -9.87
C GLU A 314 -18.57 59.33 -10.03
N THR A 315 -17.41 58.68 -9.98
CA THR A 315 -16.12 59.29 -10.22
C THR A 315 -15.34 58.40 -11.17
N CYS A 316 -14.71 58.97 -12.19
CA CYS A 316 -13.83 58.22 -13.08
C CYS A 316 -12.65 57.59 -12.31
N ASN A 317 -12.82 56.37 -11.79
CA ASN A 317 -11.86 55.69 -10.92
C ASN A 317 -11.84 54.16 -11.11
N ALA A 318 -12.68 53.60 -12.01
CA ALA A 318 -12.88 52.17 -12.29
C ALA A 318 -13.66 51.39 -11.21
N TRP A 319 -14.43 52.08 -10.39
CA TRP A 319 -15.31 51.51 -9.37
C TRP A 319 -16.72 52.02 -9.62
N ASP A 320 -17.70 51.18 -9.31
CA ASP A 320 -19.12 51.51 -9.32
C ASP A 320 -19.44 52.22 -8.01
N ASP A 321 -19.40 53.56 -8.02
CA ASP A 321 -19.52 54.42 -6.84
C ASP A 321 -21.00 54.68 -6.48
N ASP A 322 -21.90 54.71 -7.46
CA ASP A 322 -23.34 54.92 -7.29
C ASP A 322 -24.17 53.63 -7.21
N CYS A 323 -23.51 52.49 -7.43
CA CYS A 323 -24.00 51.15 -7.12
C CYS A 323 -25.18 50.70 -8.00
N ASP A 324 -25.25 51.21 -9.22
CA ASP A 324 -26.23 50.81 -10.23
C ASP A 324 -25.81 49.55 -11.03
N GLY A 325 -24.56 49.11 -10.86
CA GLY A 325 -23.97 47.94 -11.49
C GLY A 325 -23.27 48.20 -12.83
N ALA A 326 -23.16 49.45 -13.24
CA ALA A 326 -22.24 49.92 -14.26
C ALA A 326 -20.97 50.51 -13.62
N THR A 327 -19.98 50.87 -14.42
CA THR A 327 -18.73 51.43 -13.91
C THR A 327 -18.33 52.57 -14.81
N ASP A 328 -18.15 53.75 -14.23
CA ASP A 328 -17.77 54.98 -14.92
C ASP A 328 -18.68 55.30 -16.15
N GLU A 329 -19.98 55.02 -16.07
CA GLU A 329 -20.94 55.14 -17.19
C GLU A 329 -21.47 56.56 -17.41
N GLU A 330 -21.31 57.44 -16.42
CA GLU A 330 -21.74 58.82 -16.52
C GLU A 330 -20.88 59.63 -17.51
N SER A 331 -21.54 60.49 -18.27
CA SER A 331 -20.91 61.18 -19.41
C SER A 331 -20.07 62.40 -19.03
N ASP A 332 -20.20 62.89 -17.80
CA ASP A 332 -19.58 64.11 -17.28
C ASP A 332 -18.55 63.86 -16.17
N LEU A 333 -18.03 62.62 -16.08
CA LEU A 333 -17.01 62.23 -15.09
C LEU A 333 -15.64 62.86 -15.30
N CYS A 334 -15.40 63.43 -16.48
CA CYS A 334 -14.12 63.98 -16.89
C CYS A 334 -14.25 65.42 -17.44
N PRO A 335 -13.19 66.24 -17.36
CA PRO A 335 -13.18 67.57 -17.96
C PRO A 335 -13.42 67.54 -19.47
N ASP A 336 -13.90 68.67 -20.02
CA ASP A 336 -14.19 68.83 -21.46
C ASP A 336 -13.06 68.30 -22.37
N GLY A 337 -13.44 67.44 -23.33
CA GLY A 337 -12.52 66.81 -24.28
C GLY A 337 -11.81 65.55 -23.77
N GLN A 338 -12.23 65.02 -22.62
CA GLN A 338 -11.77 63.75 -22.07
C GLN A 338 -12.94 62.78 -21.86
N MET A 339 -12.64 61.48 -21.90
CA MET A 339 -13.55 60.40 -21.54
C MET A 339 -12.95 59.54 -20.44
N CYS A 340 -13.79 58.93 -19.62
CA CYS A 340 -13.31 57.95 -18.66
C CYS A 340 -12.98 56.63 -19.37
N ASP A 341 -11.75 56.16 -19.20
CA ASP A 341 -11.29 54.85 -19.70
C ASP A 341 -10.49 54.15 -18.59
N LEU A 342 -11.02 53.04 -18.06
CA LEU A 342 -10.45 52.26 -16.96
C LEU A 342 -10.05 53.13 -15.75
N GLY A 343 -10.95 54.02 -15.30
CA GLY A 343 -10.71 54.87 -14.13
C GLY A 343 -9.72 56.01 -14.34
N LEU A 344 -9.45 56.39 -15.59
CA LEU A 344 -8.62 57.54 -15.93
C LEU A 344 -9.27 58.40 -17.01
N CYS A 345 -9.27 59.71 -16.81
CA CYS A 345 -9.69 60.65 -17.83
C CYS A 345 -8.62 60.76 -18.94
N VAL A 346 -8.99 60.36 -20.17
CA VAL A 346 -8.11 60.35 -21.34
C VAL A 346 -8.67 61.24 -22.45
N GLY A 347 -7.79 61.89 -23.20
CA GLY A 347 -8.20 62.79 -24.30
C GLY A 347 -8.83 62.05 -25.49
N GLU A 348 -9.79 62.69 -26.15
CA GLU A 348 -10.45 62.14 -27.34
C GLU A 348 -9.43 61.68 -28.41
N GLY A 349 -9.41 60.38 -28.71
CA GLY A 349 -8.54 59.78 -29.73
C GLY A 349 -7.39 58.92 -29.19
N THR A 350 -7.23 58.76 -27.88
CA THR A 350 -6.36 57.70 -27.34
C THR A 350 -6.97 56.32 -27.63
N PRO A 351 -6.21 55.34 -28.17
CA PRO A 351 -6.71 53.97 -28.33
C PRO A 351 -7.16 53.43 -26.96
N ARG A 352 -8.41 52.96 -26.87
CA ARG A 352 -8.93 52.32 -25.65
C ARG A 352 -7.98 51.21 -25.21
N ARG A 353 -7.58 51.22 -23.95
CA ARG A 353 -6.84 50.10 -23.39
C ARG A 353 -7.88 49.07 -23.03
N ASP A 354 -8.01 48.01 -23.83
CA ASP A 354 -8.88 46.90 -23.43
C ASP A 354 -8.36 46.37 -22.09
N GLY A 355 -9.13 46.55 -21.02
CA GLY A 355 -8.87 46.01 -19.67
C GLY A 355 -8.98 44.48 -19.62
N GLY A 356 -8.45 43.79 -20.64
CA GLY A 356 -8.60 42.37 -20.86
C GLY A 356 -7.89 41.56 -19.79
N VAL A 357 -8.66 41.09 -18.80
CA VAL A 357 -8.45 39.72 -18.32
C VAL A 357 -8.86 38.79 -19.47
N SER A 358 -7.88 38.16 -20.10
CA SER A 358 -8.12 37.25 -21.22
C SER A 358 -9.02 36.10 -20.77
N ARG A 359 -10.27 36.05 -21.27
CA ARG A 359 -11.05 34.82 -21.30
C ARG A 359 -10.33 33.85 -22.22
N LEU A 360 -9.83 32.75 -21.66
CA LEU A 360 -9.38 31.59 -22.42
C LEU A 360 -10.61 30.85 -22.94
N ASP A 361 -11.19 31.34 -24.04
CA ASP A 361 -12.07 30.52 -24.88
C ASP A 361 -11.40 30.30 -26.23
N GLY A 362 -10.99 29.05 -26.45
CA GLY A 362 -10.34 28.63 -27.68
C GLY A 362 -11.30 28.65 -28.85
N SER A 363 -11.01 29.48 -29.87
CA SER A 363 -11.36 29.17 -31.25
C SER A 363 -10.52 29.98 -32.23
N THR A 364 -9.99 29.26 -33.21
CA THR A 364 -9.08 29.63 -34.29
C THR A 364 -9.55 30.80 -35.17
N THR A 365 -8.66 31.73 -35.53
CA THR A 365 -8.02 31.80 -36.87
C THR A 365 -7.14 33.06 -37.05
N THR A 366 -5.90 32.84 -37.52
CA THR A 366 -4.89 33.79 -38.07
C THR A 366 -4.19 34.81 -37.14
N PRO A 367 -2.83 34.83 -37.09
CA PRO A 367 -2.07 35.82 -36.31
C PRO A 367 -1.77 37.10 -37.13
N PRO A 368 -1.91 38.31 -36.56
CA PRO A 368 -1.26 39.51 -37.10
C PRO A 368 0.24 39.55 -36.72
N PRO A 369 1.07 40.31 -37.45
CA PRO A 369 2.54 40.28 -37.33
C PRO A 369 3.06 40.84 -35.99
N PRO A 370 4.30 40.48 -35.58
CA PRO A 370 4.81 40.82 -34.26
C PRO A 370 5.21 42.30 -34.20
N VAL A 371 4.52 43.07 -33.38
CA VAL A 371 5.04 44.33 -32.83
C VAL A 371 5.69 44.03 -31.49
N SER A 372 7.00 44.27 -31.45
CA SER A 372 7.85 44.23 -30.27
C SER A 372 7.45 45.30 -29.26
N GLY A 373 7.00 44.88 -28.07
CA GLY A 373 6.76 45.76 -26.93
C GLY A 373 6.37 44.93 -25.72
N GLY A 374 7.36 44.49 -24.94
CA GLY A 374 7.16 43.56 -23.83
C GLY A 374 6.51 44.19 -22.59
N CYS A 375 5.99 43.32 -21.73
CA CYS A 375 6.17 43.40 -20.28
C CYS A 375 6.02 42.00 -19.69
N SER A 376 7.11 41.24 -19.65
CA SER A 376 7.21 39.99 -18.91
C SER A 376 7.55 40.30 -17.46
N ILE A 377 6.60 40.08 -16.55
CA ILE A 377 6.82 40.14 -15.11
C ILE A 377 7.59 38.87 -14.73
N ALA A 378 8.79 39.08 -14.19
CA ALA A 378 9.72 38.03 -13.81
C ALA A 378 9.17 37.20 -12.65
N ALA A 379 8.84 35.93 -12.91
CA ALA A 379 8.84 34.92 -11.86
C ALA A 379 10.30 34.58 -11.54
N ARG A 380 10.80 35.05 -10.39
CA ARG A 380 12.03 34.55 -9.78
C ARG A 380 11.80 33.10 -9.34
N ALA A 381 12.08 32.14 -10.23
CA ALA A 381 12.39 30.78 -9.83
C ALA A 381 13.89 30.73 -9.52
N SER A 382 14.23 30.71 -8.24
CA SER A 382 15.59 30.46 -7.76
C SER A 382 15.91 28.98 -7.94
N SER A 383 16.61 28.61 -9.00
CA SER A 383 17.31 27.33 -9.10
C SER A 383 18.41 27.44 -10.14
N SER A 384 19.66 27.58 -9.69
CA SER A 384 20.84 27.47 -10.54
C SER A 384 21.81 26.46 -9.96
N VAL A 385 21.69 25.22 -10.43
CA VAL A 385 22.82 24.29 -10.58
C VAL A 385 22.80 23.84 -12.04
N LEU A 386 23.89 24.09 -12.75
CA LEU A 386 24.18 23.69 -14.14
C LEU A 386 25.52 22.90 -14.09
N PRO A 387 26.00 22.28 -15.19
CA PRO A 387 25.36 21.29 -16.08
C PRO A 387 26.33 20.14 -16.45
N TRP A 388 25.88 18.95 -16.85
CA TRP A 388 26.70 18.04 -17.68
C TRP A 388 25.87 17.28 -18.74
N ILE A 389 26.05 17.76 -19.98
CA ILE A 389 26.09 17.11 -21.30
C ILE A 389 25.93 15.58 -21.33
N ALA A 390 25.00 15.04 -22.17
CA ALA A 390 25.34 14.21 -23.34
C ALA A 390 24.12 13.56 -24.07
N ALA A 391 24.15 13.71 -25.41
CA ALA A 391 23.84 12.72 -26.45
C ALA A 391 22.39 12.27 -26.79
N LEU A 392 21.93 12.78 -27.94
CA LEU A 392 21.33 12.07 -29.11
C LEU A 392 20.97 10.57 -28.96
N ALA A 393 19.72 10.19 -29.27
CA ALA A 393 19.30 9.67 -30.60
C ALA A 393 17.95 8.87 -30.59
N LEU A 394 17.00 9.34 -31.39
CA LEU A 394 16.14 8.64 -32.38
C LEU A 394 15.29 7.37 -32.03
N VAL A 395 14.00 7.43 -32.48
CA VAL A 395 13.20 6.39 -33.21
C VAL A 395 12.52 5.31 -32.33
N VAL A 396 11.24 4.91 -32.42
CA VAL A 396 10.10 5.15 -33.35
C VAL A 396 8.78 4.61 -32.75
N ALA A 397 7.68 5.25 -33.16
CA ALA A 397 6.30 4.78 -33.38
C ALA A 397 5.49 3.99 -32.33
N ALA A 398 4.42 4.67 -31.89
CA ALA A 398 3.02 4.31 -32.10
C ALA A 398 2.55 2.86 -31.92
N ARG A 399 1.59 2.67 -31.00
CA ARG A 399 0.34 1.99 -31.35
C ARG A 399 -0.84 2.41 -30.48
N ARG A 400 -1.80 3.05 -31.16
CA ARG A 400 -3.16 3.33 -30.73
C ARG A 400 -4.01 2.05 -30.78
N ARG A 401 -4.96 1.97 -29.85
CA ARG A 401 -6.27 1.26 -29.86
C ARG A 401 -6.29 -0.26 -29.64
N ARG A 402 -7.15 -0.66 -28.69
CA ARG A 402 -8.39 -1.45 -28.88
C ARG A 402 -9.25 -1.21 -27.62
N ARG A 403 -10.41 -0.56 -27.81
CA ARG A 403 -11.75 -1.15 -28.00
C ARG A 403 -12.35 -1.65 -26.69
#